data_AF-A0A0F9I0J7-F1
#
_entry.id   AF-A0A0F9I0J7-F1
#
_cell.length_a   1.000
_cell.length_b   1.000
_cell.length_c   1.000
_cell.angle_alpha   90.00
_cell.angle_beta   90.00
_cell.angle_gamma   90.00
#
_symmetry.space_group_name_H-M   'P 1'
#
loop_
_entity.id
_entity.type
_entity.pdbx_description
1 polymer ?
#
loop_
_entity_poly.entity_id
_entity_poly.type
_entity_poly.pdbx_seq_one_letter_code
_entity_poly.pdbx_strand_id
1 'polypeptide(L)'
;MDMTLEEAEDFFSEFYLGKHHIPSKIHAFGNGWNVNQYGSLSTYDFDGLTRLVFLAHDKCIRAEIGNSGPGMIKIIIHKRKNRDGDHQYDRHPTIETALEQWRKSYKKENE
;
A
#
# COMPACT_ATOMS: atom_id res chain seq x y z
N MET A 1 -0.59 9.75 -12.32
CA MET A 1 -1.95 9.46 -12.78
C MET A 1 -2.82 9.60 -11.56
N ASP A 2 -3.91 10.33 -11.69
CA ASP A 2 -4.76 10.60 -10.54
C ASP A 2 -5.62 9.38 -10.28
N MET A 3 -5.57 8.88 -9.05
CA MET A 3 -6.44 7.81 -8.58
C MET A 3 -7.82 8.42 -8.32
N THR A 4 -8.88 7.80 -8.83
CA THR A 4 -10.26 8.23 -8.55
C THR A 4 -10.67 7.85 -7.13
N LEU A 5 -11.73 8.47 -6.60
CA LEU A 5 -12.29 8.08 -5.31
C LEU A 5 -12.84 6.64 -5.35
N GLU A 6 -13.47 6.23 -6.45
CA GLU A 6 -14.00 4.88 -6.63
C GLU A 6 -12.90 3.82 -6.54
N GLU A 7 -11.77 4.01 -7.25
CA GLU A 7 -10.61 3.12 -7.15
C GLU A 7 -10.04 3.06 -5.73
N ALA A 8 -10.07 4.17 -5.00
CA ALA A 8 -9.63 4.21 -3.60
C ALA A 8 -10.63 3.48 -2.68
N GLU A 9 -11.93 3.66 -2.88
CA GLU A 9 -12.98 2.95 -2.15
C GLU A 9 -12.88 1.45 -2.35
N ASP A 10 -12.65 0.99 -3.58
CA ASP A 10 -12.45 -0.43 -3.90
C ASP A 10 -11.22 -0.98 -3.20
N PHE A 11 -10.08 -0.28 -3.29
CA PHE A 11 -8.84 -0.69 -2.62
C PHE A 11 -9.03 -0.82 -1.11
N PHE A 12 -9.58 0.21 -0.47
CA PHE A 12 -9.75 0.21 0.99
C PHE A 12 -10.82 -0.79 1.43
N SER A 13 -11.86 -1.03 0.62
CA SER A 13 -12.86 -2.07 0.91
C SER A 13 -12.23 -3.45 0.88
N GLU A 14 -11.40 -3.78 -0.11
CA GLU A 14 -10.68 -5.06 -0.15
C GLU A 14 -9.70 -5.19 1.03
N PHE A 15 -8.95 -4.12 1.31
CA PHE A 15 -7.96 -4.11 2.39
C PHE A 15 -8.57 -4.34 3.78
N TYR A 16 -9.69 -3.68 4.07
CA TYR A 16 -10.42 -3.80 5.34
C TYR A 16 -11.45 -4.93 5.36
N LEU A 17 -11.52 -5.77 4.33
CA LEU A 17 -12.49 -6.88 4.21
C LEU A 17 -13.96 -6.42 4.21
N GLY A 18 -14.22 -5.22 3.67
CA GLY A 18 -15.54 -4.66 3.43
C GLY A 18 -15.62 -3.16 3.70
N LYS A 19 -16.50 -2.46 2.96
CA LYS A 19 -16.69 -1.00 3.08
C LYS A 19 -17.07 -0.54 4.49
N HIS A 20 -17.85 -1.35 5.21
CA HIS A 20 -18.27 -1.07 6.59
C HIS A 20 -17.16 -1.23 7.64
N HIS A 21 -16.01 -1.80 7.25
CA HIS A 21 -14.84 -1.97 8.11
C HIS A 21 -13.77 -0.90 7.90
N ILE A 22 -13.98 0.04 6.98
CA ILE A 22 -13.07 1.17 6.78
C ILE A 22 -13.15 2.08 8.02
N PRO A 23 -12.04 2.28 8.76
CA PRO A 23 -12.05 2.85 10.11
C PRO A 23 -12.30 4.37 10.13
N SER A 24 -12.14 5.04 8.99
CA SER A 24 -12.40 6.47 8.85
C SER A 24 -12.90 6.82 7.46
N LYS A 25 -13.31 8.07 7.28
CA LYS A 25 -13.52 8.62 5.94
C LYS A 25 -12.24 8.49 5.10
N ILE A 26 -12.41 8.29 3.79
CA ILE A 26 -11.33 8.35 2.81
C ILE A 26 -11.09 9.82 2.44
N HIS A 27 -9.84 10.27 2.57
CA HIS A 27 -9.43 11.65 2.37
C HIS A 27 -8.50 11.78 1.16
N ALA A 28 -8.70 12.80 0.33
CA ALA A 28 -7.77 13.12 -0.75
C ALA A 28 -6.37 13.44 -0.19
N PHE A 29 -5.32 13.02 -0.89
CA PHE A 29 -3.93 13.21 -0.48
C PHE A 29 -3.02 13.36 -1.70
N GLY A 30 -2.76 14.61 -2.12
CA GLY A 30 -2.09 14.89 -3.39
C GLY A 30 -2.84 14.22 -4.55
N ASN A 31 -2.15 13.40 -5.33
CA ASN A 31 -2.74 12.62 -6.45
C ASN A 31 -3.25 11.23 -6.03
N GLY A 32 -3.40 11.00 -4.72
CA GLY A 32 -3.84 9.75 -4.12
C GLY A 32 -4.86 9.97 -3.01
N TRP A 33 -5.03 8.95 -2.18
CA TRP A 33 -6.04 8.94 -1.12
C TRP A 33 -5.47 8.34 0.15
N ASN A 34 -6.08 8.64 1.30
CA ASN A 34 -5.67 8.05 2.57
C ASN A 34 -6.85 7.76 3.50
N VAL A 35 -6.63 6.81 4.41
CA VAL A 35 -7.52 6.46 5.54
C VAL A 35 -6.71 6.53 6.82
N ASN A 36 -7.30 7.09 7.86
CA ASN A 36 -6.72 7.16 9.20
C ASN A 36 -7.12 5.90 9.99
N GLN A 37 -6.15 5.28 10.65
CA GLN A 37 -6.34 4.08 11.45
C GLN A 37 -5.75 4.28 12.84
N TYR A 38 -6.51 3.87 13.86
CA TYR A 38 -6.00 3.78 15.22
C TYR A 38 -5.15 2.53 15.41
N GLY A 39 -4.06 2.66 16.16
CA GLY A 39 -3.16 1.55 16.48
C GLY A 39 -2.16 1.23 15.37
N SER A 40 -1.84 -0.05 15.24
CA SER A 40 -0.78 -0.57 14.36
C SER A 40 -1.33 -1.49 13.27
N LEU A 41 -0.44 -1.94 12.39
CA LEU A 41 -0.66 -3.03 11.47
C LEU A 41 0.36 -4.14 11.77
N SER A 42 -0.08 -5.39 11.73
CA SER A 42 0.78 -6.56 11.93
C SER A 42 0.96 -7.34 10.64
N THR A 43 2.13 -7.98 10.47
CA THR A 43 2.40 -8.87 9.32
C THR A 43 1.79 -10.27 9.51
N TYR A 44 1.48 -10.65 10.74
CA TYR A 44 0.89 -11.93 11.11
C TYR A 44 0.00 -11.73 12.33
N ASP A 45 -1.04 -12.56 12.49
CA ASP A 45 -2.13 -12.42 13.46
C ASP A 45 -2.73 -11.00 13.48
N PHE A 46 -3.89 -10.84 12.81
CA PHE A 46 -4.39 -9.54 12.35
C PHE A 46 -3.46 -8.94 11.27
N ASP A 47 -3.32 -9.70 10.19
CA ASP A 47 -2.40 -9.59 9.04
C ASP A 47 -2.56 -8.35 8.12
N GLY A 48 -3.08 -7.23 8.64
CA GLY A 48 -3.33 -6.03 7.86
C GLY A 48 -2.09 -5.52 7.12
N LEU A 49 -0.90 -5.57 7.72
CA LEU A 49 0.31 -5.14 7.00
C LEU A 49 0.59 -6.03 5.80
N THR A 50 0.36 -7.33 5.93
CA THR A 50 0.56 -8.30 4.84
C THR A 50 -0.46 -8.11 3.73
N ARG A 51 -1.75 -7.95 4.05
CA ARG A 51 -2.77 -7.65 3.04
C ARG A 51 -2.50 -6.35 2.30
N LEU A 52 -2.04 -5.31 3.01
CA LEU A 52 -1.68 -4.04 2.40
C LEU A 52 -0.55 -4.22 1.37
N VAL A 53 0.48 -5.00 1.71
CA VAL A 53 1.59 -5.30 0.81
C VAL A 53 1.11 -6.09 -0.41
N PHE A 54 0.31 -7.14 -0.21
CA PHE A 54 -0.20 -7.94 -1.33
C PHE A 54 -1.06 -7.10 -2.27
N LEU A 55 -2.04 -6.35 -1.76
CA LEU A 55 -2.90 -5.51 -2.57
C LEU A 55 -2.14 -4.41 -3.31
N ALA A 56 -1.15 -3.79 -2.66
CA ALA A 56 -0.28 -2.80 -3.30
C ALA A 56 0.40 -3.39 -4.55
N HIS A 57 1.06 -4.53 -4.36
CA HIS A 57 1.75 -5.23 -5.45
C HIS A 57 0.79 -5.83 -6.47
N ASP A 58 -0.39 -6.31 -6.11
CA ASP A 58 -1.34 -6.90 -7.06
C ASP A 58 -2.07 -5.85 -7.89
N LYS A 59 -2.29 -4.65 -7.35
CA LYS A 59 -3.05 -3.59 -8.04
C LYS A 59 -2.19 -2.48 -8.63
N CYS A 60 -0.86 -2.59 -8.57
CA CYS A 60 0.06 -1.55 -9.04
C CYS A 60 -0.16 -0.22 -8.29
N ILE A 61 -0.35 -0.31 -6.98
CA ILE A 61 -0.61 0.83 -6.10
C ILE A 61 0.52 0.94 -5.11
N ARG A 62 1.17 2.09 -5.04
CA ARG A 62 2.12 2.38 -3.95
C ARG A 62 1.33 2.66 -2.68
N ALA A 63 1.48 1.79 -1.69
CA ALA A 63 1.07 2.05 -0.31
C ALA A 63 2.18 2.72 0.49
N GLU A 64 1.82 3.64 1.38
CA GLU A 64 2.69 4.31 2.33
C GLU A 64 1.99 4.39 3.70
N ILE A 65 2.76 4.21 4.78
CA ILE A 65 2.29 4.39 6.15
C ILE A 65 2.88 5.71 6.66
N GLY A 66 2.00 6.63 7.08
CA GLY A 66 2.39 7.93 7.63
C GLY A 66 1.79 8.19 9.01
N ASN A 67 2.21 9.27 9.65
CA ASN A 67 1.64 9.75 10.91
C ASN A 67 0.27 10.43 10.68
N SER A 68 -0.72 10.13 11.54
CA SER A 68 -2.07 10.71 11.44
C SER A 68 -2.47 11.53 12.67
N GLY A 69 -2.01 11.13 13.85
CA GLY A 69 -2.28 11.80 15.13
C GLY A 69 -1.79 10.92 16.30
N PRO A 70 -2.01 11.33 17.56
CA PRO A 70 -1.63 10.53 18.72
C PRO A 70 -2.23 9.12 18.67
N GLY A 71 -1.38 8.09 18.64
CA GLY A 71 -1.81 6.69 18.57
C GLY A 71 -2.40 6.25 17.23
N MET A 72 -2.27 7.06 16.17
CA MET A 72 -2.85 6.79 14.86
C MET A 72 -1.82 6.83 13.73
N ILE A 73 -1.99 5.92 12.79
CA ILE A 73 -1.31 5.94 11.49
C ILE A 73 -2.30 6.34 10.39
N LYS A 74 -1.79 6.75 9.24
CA LYS A 74 -2.57 6.84 8.00
C LYS A 74 -1.98 5.94 6.95
N ILE A 75 -2.85 5.30 6.19
CA ILE A 75 -2.49 4.48 5.03
C ILE A 75 -2.78 5.31 3.80
N ILE A 76 -1.74 5.63 3.05
CA ILE A 76 -1.77 6.49 1.88
C ILE A 76 -1.55 5.61 0.65
N ILE A 77 -2.39 5.77 -0.38
CA ILE A 77 -2.30 5.01 -1.63
C ILE A 77 -2.17 5.93 -2.83
N HIS A 78 -1.26 5.56 -3.73
CA HIS A 78 -1.03 6.25 -5.00
C HIS A 78 -0.97 5.25 -6.15
N LYS A 79 -1.73 5.52 -7.22
CA LYS A 79 -1.71 4.69 -8.43
C LYS A 79 -0.38 4.85 -9.16
N ARG A 80 0.23 3.75 -9.59
CA ARG A 80 1.40 3.74 -10.48
C ARG A 80 0.97 3.45 -11.90
N LYS A 81 1.74 3.95 -12.87
CA LYS A 81 1.36 3.89 -14.29
C LYS A 81 1.50 2.48 -14.81
N ASN A 82 2.63 1.84 -14.51
CA ASN A 82 3.04 0.58 -15.13
C ASN A 82 3.68 -0.35 -14.09
N ARG A 83 3.81 -1.63 -14.42
CA ARG A 83 4.64 -2.58 -13.63
C ARG A 83 6.12 -2.28 -13.76
N ASP A 84 6.48 -1.85 -14.97
CA ASP A 84 7.85 -1.65 -15.43
C ASP A 84 8.00 -0.21 -15.94
N GLY A 85 9.23 0.24 -16.13
CA GLY A 85 9.52 1.56 -16.65
C GLY A 85 10.89 2.08 -16.19
N ASP A 86 11.33 3.16 -16.84
CA ASP A 86 12.66 3.72 -16.67
C ASP A 86 12.83 4.44 -15.31
N HIS A 87 11.74 4.95 -14.74
CA HIS A 87 11.75 5.70 -13.48
C HIS A 87 11.02 4.98 -12.36
N GLN A 88 11.61 4.99 -11.14
CA GLN A 88 11.03 4.34 -9.96
C GLN A 88 9.64 4.88 -9.60
N TYR A 89 9.36 6.16 -9.85
CA TYR A 89 8.08 6.79 -9.52
C TYR A 89 6.95 6.43 -10.49
N ASP A 90 7.26 5.87 -11.66
CA ASP A 90 6.27 5.46 -12.65
C ASP A 90 5.83 4.00 -12.48
N ARG A 91 6.64 3.19 -11.76
CA ARG A 91 6.49 1.73 -11.70
C ARG A 91 6.14 1.18 -10.32
N HIS A 92 5.49 0.02 -10.29
CA HIS A 92 5.36 -0.81 -9.09
C HIS A 92 5.49 -2.30 -9.45
N PRO A 93 6.55 -2.99 -8.97
CA PRO A 93 6.81 -4.38 -9.35
C PRO A 93 5.72 -5.30 -8.83
N THR A 94 5.63 -6.51 -9.39
CA THR A 94 4.88 -7.60 -8.75
C THR A 94 5.55 -8.02 -7.45
N ILE A 95 4.83 -8.75 -6.60
CA ILE A 95 5.39 -9.24 -5.34
C ILE A 95 6.54 -10.23 -5.58
N GLU A 96 6.47 -11.07 -6.62
CA GLU A 96 7.51 -12.03 -6.98
C GLU A 96 8.80 -11.31 -7.38
N THR A 97 8.68 -10.26 -8.20
CA THR A 97 9.81 -9.45 -8.65
C THR A 97 10.45 -8.74 -7.45
N ALA A 98 9.64 -8.17 -6.57
CA ALA A 98 10.12 -7.50 -5.36
C ALA A 98 10.86 -8.49 -4.43
N LEU A 99 10.31 -9.70 -4.24
CA LEU A 99 10.95 -10.75 -3.44
C LEU A 99 12.26 -11.23 -4.05
N GLU A 100 12.32 -11.41 -5.37
CA GLU A 100 13.55 -11.79 -6.07
C GLU A 100 14.65 -10.72 -5.88
N GLN A 101 14.31 -9.45 -6.06
CA GLN A 101 15.23 -8.33 -5.86
C GLN A 101 15.72 -8.25 -4.42
N TRP A 102 14.81 -8.37 -3.45
CA TRP A 102 15.16 -8.39 -2.02
C TRP A 102 16.17 -9.50 -1.70
N ARG A 103 15.90 -10.73 -2.17
CA ARG A 103 16.78 -11.88 -1.97
C ARG A 103 18.16 -11.69 -2.62
N LYS A 104 18.23 -11.07 -3.80
CA LYS A 104 19.51 -10.76 -4.48
C LYS A 104 20.33 -9.74 -3.70
N SER A 105 19.70 -8.68 -3.21
CA SER A 105 20.38 -7.65 -2.42
C SER A 105 20.88 -8.20 -1.09
N TYR A 106 20.08 -9.00 -0.40
CA TYR A 106 20.42 -9.51 0.94
C TYR A 106 21.43 -10.66 0.94
N LYS A 107 21.56 -11.42 -0.16
CA LYS A 107 22.61 -12.44 -0.30
C LYS A 107 24.01 -11.87 -0.49
N LYS A 108 24.15 -10.63 -0.97
CA LYS A 108 25.46 -9.99 -1.23
C LYS A 108 26.27 -9.62 0.02
N GLU A 109 25.69 -9.70 1.22
CA GLU A 109 26.38 -9.36 2.47
C GLU A 109 26.86 -10.59 3.27
N ASN A 110 26.69 -11.81 2.74
CA ASN A 110 26.99 -13.06 3.46
C ASN A 110 27.94 -14.03 2.70
N GLU A 111 28.67 -13.53 1.70
CA GLU A 111 29.76 -14.24 0.99
C GLU A 111 31.02 -13.36 0.97
#